data_AF-A0A2M7SZR8-F1
#
_entry.id   AF-A0A2M7SZR8-F1
#
_cell.length_a   1.000
_cell.length_b   1.000
_cell.length_c   1.000
_cell.angle_alpha   90.00
_cell.angle_beta   90.00
_cell.angle_gamma   90.00
#
_symmetry.space_group_name_H-M   'P 1'
#
loop_
_entity.id
_entity.type
_entity.pdbx_description
1 polymer ?
#
loop_
_entity_poly.entity_id
_entity_poly.type
_entity_poly.pdbx_seq_one_letter_code
_entity_poly.pdbx_strand_id
1 'polypeptide(L)'
;SDSADFDIVVVPDELAGATPDVQDILNEEQQAVVMRYLKKEYDQAKTDMESRNQKLILWRRNMEAIASNAPKNHPYKNSSNVVVPVTQVLTQNLFAKVKGTFDARNPLWSATSMKKDDHEQQLARVIE
;
A
#
# COMPACT_ATOMS: atom_id res chain seq x y z
N SER A 1 -17.29 26.06 -29.22
CA SER A 1 -18.02 26.83 -28.20
C SER A 1 -18.30 25.87 -27.07
N ASP A 2 -17.51 25.90 -26.00
CA ASP A 2 -17.93 25.32 -24.71
C ASP A 2 -16.98 25.87 -23.64
N SER A 3 -17.26 27.10 -23.20
CA SER A 3 -16.68 27.67 -22.00
C SER A 3 -17.54 27.21 -20.83
N ALA A 4 -17.04 26.24 -20.06
CA ALA A 4 -17.67 25.89 -18.79
C ALA A 4 -17.47 27.04 -17.81
N ASP A 5 -18.51 27.85 -17.63
CA ASP A 5 -18.61 28.84 -16.57
C ASP A 5 -18.64 28.10 -15.23
N PHE A 6 -17.58 28.26 -14.45
CA PHE A 6 -17.54 27.82 -13.06
C PHE A 6 -18.13 28.93 -12.20
N ASP A 7 -19.37 28.75 -11.76
CA ASP A 7 -19.98 29.60 -10.73
C ASP A 7 -19.24 29.42 -9.40
N ILE A 8 -18.33 30.35 -9.10
CA ILE A 8 -17.71 30.46 -7.78
C ILE A 8 -18.75 31.10 -6.86
N VAL A 9 -19.47 30.26 -6.11
CA VAL A 9 -20.30 30.72 -4.99
C VAL A 9 -19.35 31.13 -3.87
N VAL A 10 -19.08 32.44 -3.77
CA VAL A 10 -18.44 33.03 -2.60
C VAL A 10 -19.42 32.87 -1.44
N VAL A 11 -19.14 31.90 -0.57
CA VAL A 11 -19.84 31.78 0.71
C VAL A 11 -19.57 33.08 1.47
N PRO A 12 -20.61 33.85 1.86
CA PRO A 12 -20.40 35.07 2.61
C PRO A 12 -19.70 34.73 3.92
N ASP A 13 -18.63 35.46 4.19
CA ASP A 13 -17.85 35.37 5.42
C ASP A 13 -18.71 35.95 6.56
N GLU A 14 -19.51 35.09 7.20
CA GLU A 14 -20.34 35.45 8.37
C GLU A 14 -19.51 35.74 9.63
N LEU A 15 -18.21 36.03 9.50
CA LEU A 15 -17.33 36.48 10.58
C LEU A 15 -17.21 38.02 10.69
N ALA A 16 -18.06 38.78 9.99
CA ALA A 16 -18.10 40.24 10.09
C ALA A 16 -18.80 40.79 11.35
N GLY A 17 -18.75 40.07 12.47
CA GLY A 17 -19.48 40.46 13.69
C GLY A 17 -18.97 39.86 15.01
N ALA A 18 -17.74 39.33 15.06
CA ALA A 18 -17.14 38.93 16.33
C ALA A 18 -16.44 40.14 16.97
N THR A 19 -16.93 40.56 18.13
CA THR A 19 -16.24 41.43 19.07
C THR A 19 -14.81 40.92 19.33
N PRO A 20 -13.88 41.77 19.86
CA PRO A 20 -12.61 41.28 20.35
C PRO A 20 -12.86 40.52 21.66
N ASP A 21 -13.56 39.40 21.58
CA ASP A 21 -13.72 38.47 22.67
C ASP A 21 -12.37 37.80 22.84
N VAL A 22 -11.64 38.34 23.81
CA VAL A 22 -10.72 37.65 24.69
C VAL A 22 -10.08 36.47 23.98
N GLN A 23 -8.86 36.67 23.48
CA GLN A 23 -7.93 35.57 23.33
C GLN A 23 -7.85 34.92 24.72
N ASP A 24 -8.69 33.91 24.96
CA ASP A 24 -8.63 33.06 26.11
C ASP A 24 -7.24 32.47 26.03
N ILE A 25 -6.33 33.02 26.84
CA ILE A 25 -5.00 32.49 27.04
C ILE A 25 -5.27 31.12 27.62
N LEU A 26 -5.34 30.12 26.75
CA LEU A 26 -5.58 28.72 27.11
C LEU A 26 -4.68 28.42 28.30
N ASN A 27 -5.28 27.90 29.38
CA ASN A 27 -4.51 27.46 30.54
C ASN A 27 -3.48 26.42 30.06
N GLU A 28 -2.32 26.32 30.73
CA GLU A 28 -1.18 25.51 30.27
C GLU A 28 -1.57 24.04 30.04
N GLU A 29 -2.52 23.53 30.83
CA GLU A 29 -3.11 22.20 30.65
C GLU A 29 -3.96 22.06 29.38
N GLN A 30 -4.75 23.08 29.02
CA GLN A 30 -5.56 23.08 27.80
C GLN A 30 -4.68 23.21 26.55
N GLN A 31 -3.60 23.99 26.63
CA GLN A 31 -2.60 24.05 25.57
C GLN A 31 -1.94 22.70 25.34
N ALA A 32 -1.60 21.97 26.40
CA ALA A 32 -0.99 20.64 26.29
C ALA A 32 -1.93 19.62 25.61
N VAL A 33 -3.24 19.70 25.90
CA VAL A 33 -4.26 18.85 25.25
C VAL A 33 -4.38 19.17 23.76
N VAL A 34 -4.48 20.44 23.40
CA VAL A 34 -4.58 20.88 22.00
C VAL A 34 -3.30 20.52 21.23
N MET A 35 -2.13 20.76 21.80
CA MET A 35 -0.85 20.39 21.20
C MET A 35 -0.72 18.88 20.97
N ARG A 36 -1.19 18.06 21.91
CA ARG A 36 -1.18 16.60 21.76
C ARG A 36 -2.11 16.15 20.62
N TYR A 37 -3.30 16.75 20.53
CA TYR A 37 -4.25 16.48 19.46
C TYR A 37 -3.66 16.88 18.09
N LEU A 38 -3.15 18.11 17.97
CA LEU A 38 -2.55 18.61 16.73
C LEU A 38 -1.35 17.77 16.29
N LYS A 39 -0.50 17.34 17.24
CA LYS A 39 0.61 16.43 16.94
C LYS A 39 0.12 15.09 16.39
N LYS A 40 -0.92 14.52 17.00
CA LYS A 40 -1.52 13.27 16.53
C LYS A 40 -2.08 13.41 15.12
N GLU A 41 -2.84 14.47 14.86
CA GLU A 41 -3.39 14.75 13.52
C GLU A 41 -2.28 14.98 12.50
N TYR A 42 -1.21 15.69 12.87
CA TYR A 42 -0.03 15.88 12.03
C TYR A 42 0.68 14.56 11.70
N ASP A 43 0.95 13.74 12.71
CA ASP A 43 1.61 12.45 12.53
C ASP A 43 0.73 11.55 11.64
N GLN A 44 -0.58 11.54 11.84
CA GLN A 44 -1.52 10.80 11.01
C GLN A 44 -1.52 11.29 9.56
N ALA A 45 -1.65 12.60 9.32
CA ALA A 45 -1.58 13.19 7.99
C ALA A 45 -0.24 12.90 7.28
N LYS A 46 0.86 12.91 8.03
CA LYS A 46 2.19 12.57 7.52
C LYS A 46 2.27 11.10 7.11
N THR A 47 1.79 10.17 7.94
CA THR A 47 1.76 8.75 7.58
C THR A 47 0.89 8.47 6.36
N ASP A 48 -0.26 9.15 6.25
CA ASP A 48 -1.14 9.03 5.08
C ASP A 48 -0.46 9.56 3.81
N MET A 49 0.26 10.69 3.90
CA MET A 49 1.02 11.23 2.79
C MET A 49 2.13 10.28 2.35
N GLU A 50 2.89 9.71 3.29
CA GLU A 50 3.94 8.74 3.00
C GLU A 50 3.36 7.49 2.31
N SER A 51 2.23 6.98 2.78
CA SER A 51 1.56 5.82 2.17
C SER A 51 1.08 6.10 0.73
N ARG A 52 0.58 7.31 0.47
CA ARG A 52 0.18 7.76 -0.88
C ARG A 52 1.39 7.88 -1.79
N ASN A 53 2.49 8.45 -1.29
CA ASN A 53 3.73 8.56 -2.05
C ASN A 53 4.31 7.19 -2.41
N GLN A 54 4.32 6.23 -1.48
CA GLN A 54 4.75 4.86 -1.77
C GLN A 54 3.88 4.21 -2.85
N LYS A 55 2.55 4.39 -2.80
CA LYS A 55 1.64 3.90 -3.85
C LYS A 55 1.94 4.54 -5.21
N LEU A 56 2.20 5.84 -5.26
CA LEU A 56 2.55 6.55 -6.49
C LEU A 56 3.89 6.08 -7.07
N ILE A 57 4.90 5.82 -6.23
CA ILE A 57 6.18 5.26 -6.65
C ILE A 57 5.99 3.86 -7.25
N LEU A 58 5.22 3.00 -6.58
CA LEU A 58 4.89 1.66 -7.08
C LEU A 58 4.11 1.73 -8.40
N TRP A 59 3.13 2.61 -8.49
CA TRP A 59 2.36 2.83 -9.71
C TRP A 59 3.26 3.29 -10.86
N ARG A 60 4.13 4.28 -10.60
CA ARG A 60 5.11 4.76 -11.59
C ARG A 60 6.01 3.62 -12.07
N ARG A 61 6.59 2.85 -11.15
CA ARG A 61 7.44 1.69 -11.50
C ARG A 61 6.70 0.66 -12.36
N ASN A 62 5.45 0.38 -12.04
CA ASN A 62 4.64 -0.58 -12.79
C ASN A 62 4.24 -0.06 -14.17
N MET A 63 3.93 1.23 -14.30
CA MET A 63 3.60 1.85 -15.58
C MET A 63 4.82 2.07 -16.47
N GLU A 64 5.98 2.44 -15.89
CA GLU A 64 7.27 2.48 -16.60
C GLU A 64 7.68 1.08 -17.09
N ALA A 65 7.40 0.02 -16.32
CA ALA A 65 7.65 -1.35 -16.71
C ALA A 65 6.72 -1.85 -17.84
N ILE A 66 5.53 -1.25 -17.99
CA ILE A 66 4.68 -1.49 -19.16
C ILE A 66 5.25 -0.65 -20.29
N ALA A 67 6.16 -1.27 -21.02
CA ALA A 67 6.60 -0.86 -22.33
C ALA A 67 5.41 -0.79 -23.32
N SER A 68 4.52 0.19 -23.19
CA SER A 68 3.45 0.41 -24.17
C SER A 68 4.03 0.71 -25.56
N ASN A 69 5.24 1.28 -25.60
CA ASN A 69 5.93 1.72 -26.81
C ASN A 69 7.41 1.25 -26.93
N ALA A 70 7.89 0.30 -26.12
CA ALA A 70 9.30 -0.09 -26.27
C ALA A 70 9.55 -0.77 -27.64
N PRO A 71 10.64 -0.41 -28.34
CA PRO A 71 10.99 -1.07 -29.58
C PRO A 71 11.20 -2.56 -29.32
N LYS A 72 10.63 -3.35 -30.20
CA LYS A 72 10.55 -4.80 -30.12
C LYS A 72 11.95 -5.40 -30.22
N ASN A 73 12.57 -5.73 -29.09
CA ASN A 73 13.93 -6.25 -29.05
C ASN A 73 13.93 -7.79 -28.93
N HIS A 74 13.40 -8.45 -29.95
CA HIS A 74 13.41 -9.91 -30.05
C HIS A 74 14.21 -10.35 -31.28
N PRO A 75 14.86 -11.51 -31.26
CA PRO A 75 15.67 -11.97 -32.40
C PRO A 75 14.82 -12.41 -33.61
N TYR A 76 13.52 -12.73 -33.44
CA TYR A 76 12.70 -13.33 -34.49
C TYR A 76 11.67 -12.37 -35.08
N LYS A 77 11.69 -12.14 -36.40
CA LYS A 77 10.67 -11.33 -37.08
C LYS A 77 9.26 -11.89 -36.76
N ASN A 78 8.32 -11.01 -36.38
CA ASN A 78 6.92 -11.30 -36.01
C ASN A 78 6.60 -11.89 -34.61
N SER A 79 7.54 -12.18 -33.70
CA SER A 79 7.16 -12.70 -32.36
C SER A 79 6.41 -11.67 -31.52
N SER A 80 5.28 -11.98 -30.87
CA SER A 80 4.54 -10.98 -30.07
C SER A 80 5.36 -10.45 -28.88
N ASN A 81 5.20 -9.18 -28.51
CA ASN A 81 5.71 -8.66 -27.24
C ASN A 81 4.82 -9.21 -26.11
N VAL A 82 5.18 -10.36 -25.54
CA VAL A 82 4.40 -10.96 -24.45
C VAL A 82 4.86 -10.31 -23.14
N VAL A 83 4.17 -9.26 -22.73
CA VAL A 83 4.32 -8.71 -21.37
C VAL A 83 3.48 -9.54 -20.43
N VAL A 84 4.10 -10.08 -19.40
CA VAL A 84 3.39 -10.84 -18.36
C VAL A 84 2.47 -9.88 -17.60
N PRO A 85 1.16 -10.18 -17.44
CA PRO A 85 0.26 -9.29 -16.73
C PRO A 85 0.67 -9.16 -15.26
N VAL A 86 0.49 -7.97 -14.67
CA VAL A 86 0.87 -7.65 -13.28
C VAL A 86 0.29 -8.65 -12.28
N THR A 87 -0.93 -9.15 -12.53
CA THR A 87 -1.59 -10.16 -11.70
C THR A 87 -0.81 -11.47 -11.64
N GLN A 88 -0.19 -11.91 -12.74
CA GLN A 88 0.64 -13.11 -12.78
C GLN A 88 1.95 -12.92 -12.00
N VAL A 89 2.53 -11.71 -12.02
CA VAL A 89 3.70 -11.39 -11.19
C VAL A 89 3.35 -11.43 -9.70
N LEU A 90 2.17 -10.92 -9.33
CA LEU A 90 1.70 -10.94 -7.93
C LEU A 90 1.44 -12.36 -7.44
N THR A 91 0.80 -13.22 -8.25
CA THR A 91 0.55 -14.62 -7.86
C THR A 91 1.84 -15.41 -7.74
N GLN A 92 2.80 -15.21 -8.65
CA GLN A 92 4.13 -15.82 -8.55
C GLN A 92 4.87 -15.39 -7.28
N ASN A 93 4.83 -14.11 -6.92
CA ASN A 93 5.43 -13.60 -5.68
C ASN A 93 4.77 -14.18 -4.43
N LEU A 94 3.43 -14.27 -4.42
CA LEU A 94 2.70 -14.85 -3.29
C LEU A 94 3.04 -16.34 -3.13
N PHE A 95 3.05 -17.08 -4.24
CA PHE A 95 3.45 -18.49 -4.24
C PHE A 95 4.88 -18.67 -3.73
N ALA A 96 5.84 -17.86 -4.20
CA ALA A 96 7.22 -17.92 -3.76
C ALA A 96 7.37 -17.66 -2.25
N LYS A 97 6.60 -16.72 -1.69
CA LYS A 97 6.57 -16.47 -0.25
C LYS A 97 6.02 -17.66 0.54
N VAL A 98 4.89 -18.21 0.11
CA VAL A 98 4.27 -19.37 0.77
C VAL A 98 5.19 -20.59 0.70
N LYS A 99 5.76 -20.86 -0.47
CA LYS A 99 6.74 -21.93 -0.65
C LYS A 99 7.97 -21.71 0.23
N GLY A 100 8.52 -20.50 0.26
CA GLY A 100 9.65 -20.16 1.12
C GLY A 100 9.37 -20.34 2.61
N THR A 101 8.14 -20.05 3.07
CA THR A 101 7.74 -20.33 4.46
C THR A 101 7.56 -21.82 4.74
N PHE A 102 7.13 -22.60 3.76
CA PHE A 102 6.95 -24.04 3.89
C PHE A 102 8.28 -24.80 3.86
N ASP A 103 9.17 -24.42 2.94
CA ASP A 103 10.50 -25.02 2.76
C ASP A 103 11.52 -24.51 3.82
N ALA A 104 11.12 -23.60 4.72
CA ALA A 104 12.02 -23.05 5.73
C ALA A 104 12.47 -24.13 6.73
N ARG A 105 13.78 -24.25 6.95
CA ARG A 105 14.37 -25.21 7.91
C ARG A 105 13.84 -25.04 9.34
N ASN A 106 13.48 -23.82 9.72
CA ASN A 106 12.83 -23.49 10.98
C ASN A 106 11.56 -22.68 10.68
N PRO A 107 10.41 -23.31 10.46
CA PRO A 107 9.17 -22.59 10.19
C PRO A 107 8.70 -21.86 11.47
N LEU A 108 8.14 -20.65 11.30
CA LEU A 108 7.57 -19.85 12.40
C LEU A 108 6.42 -20.55 13.14
N TRP A 109 5.77 -21.50 12.49
CA TRP A 109 4.69 -22.30 13.03
C TRP A 109 4.80 -23.72 12.47
N SER A 110 4.65 -24.73 13.32
CA SER A 110 4.59 -26.14 12.91
C SER A 110 3.14 -26.62 13.04
N ALA A 111 2.63 -27.22 11.96
CA ALA A 111 1.38 -27.96 12.00
C ALA A 111 1.72 -29.45 12.12
N THR A 112 1.49 -30.03 13.30
CA THR A 112 1.62 -31.47 13.50
C THR A 112 0.25 -32.11 13.31
N SER A 113 0.18 -33.17 12.51
CA SER A 113 -1.03 -33.99 12.42
C SER A 113 -1.40 -34.53 13.81
N MET A 114 -2.69 -34.48 14.17
CA MET A 114 -3.15 -35.05 15.44
C MET A 114 -3.08 -36.59 15.46
N LYS A 115 -2.83 -37.22 14.31
CA LYS A 115 -2.57 -38.66 14.23
C LYS A 115 -1.09 -38.90 14.49
N LYS A 116 -0.79 -39.65 15.55
CA LYS A 116 0.58 -39.90 16.04
C LYS A 116 1.47 -40.68 15.05
N ASP A 117 0.92 -41.24 13.96
CA ASP A 117 1.60 -42.25 13.15
C ASP A 117 2.04 -41.77 11.75
N ASP A 118 1.75 -40.51 11.38
CA ASP A 118 2.00 -40.02 10.01
C ASP A 118 3.50 -39.84 9.70
N HIS A 119 4.33 -39.58 10.71
CA HIS A 119 5.78 -39.39 10.53
C HIS A 119 6.50 -40.70 10.14
N GLU A 120 6.04 -41.84 10.68
CA GLU A 120 6.60 -43.16 10.35
C GLU A 120 6.17 -43.62 8.96
N GLN A 121 4.92 -43.30 8.57
CA GLN A 121 4.40 -43.63 7.24
C GLN A 121 5.08 -42.83 6.12
N GLN A 122 5.54 -41.61 6.39
CA GLN A 122 6.28 -40.80 5.40
C GLN A 122 7.70 -41.33 5.16
N LEU A 123 8.40 -41.79 6.20
CA LEU A 123 9.72 -42.40 6.05
C LEU A 123 9.67 -43.74 5.30
N ALA A 124 8.60 -44.53 5.51
CA ALA A 124 8.41 -45.80 4.80
C ALA A 124 8.20 -45.64 3.29
N ARG A 125 7.59 -44.53 2.83
CA ARG A 125 7.32 -44.28 1.40
C ARG A 125 8.51 -43.77 0.60
N VAL A 126 9.59 -43.33 1.25
CA VAL A 126 10.79 -42.79 0.58
C VAL A 126 11.82 -43.90 0.27
N ILE A 127 11.60 -45.12 0.77
CA ILE A 127 12.52 -46.27 0.64
C ILE A 127 12.07 -47.27 -0.44
N GLU A 128 10.95 -47.04 -1.14
CA GLU A 128 10.60 -47.76 -2.38
C GLU A 128 11.01 -46.96 -3.63
#